data_AF-A0A2W1B450-F1
#
_entry.id   AF-A0A2W1B450-F1
#
_cell.length_a   1.000
_cell.length_b   1.000
_cell.length_c   1.000
_cell.angle_alpha   90.00
_cell.angle_beta   90.00
_cell.angle_gamma   90.00
#
_symmetry.space_group_name_H-M   'P 1'
#
loop_
_entity.id
_entity.type
_entity.pdbx_description
1 polymer ?
#
loop_
_entity_poly.entity_id
_entity_poly.type
_entity_poly.pdbx_seq_one_letter_code
_entity_poly.pdbx_strand_id
1 'polypeptide(L)'
;MKRFFLVLFVLLFSFASLAVTGYDKFLHYSVSYTAFGLSSYLLGDTGGFLFSASLGVGKEVWDLLSGKGSAEIEDLIADFAGIASAYSFARSLPFRPILVFILVF
;
A
#
# COMPACT_ATOMS: atom_id res chain seq x y z
N MET A 1 -6.50 -16.33 -15.26
CA MET A 1 -7.70 -15.74 -14.63
C MET A 1 -7.41 -15.06 -13.28
N LYS A 2 -7.00 -15.76 -12.21
CA LYS A 2 -6.78 -15.14 -10.88
C LYS A 2 -5.86 -13.91 -10.89
N ARG A 3 -4.74 -13.97 -11.62
CA ARG A 3 -3.80 -12.84 -11.75
C ARG A 3 -4.39 -11.63 -12.46
N PHE A 4 -5.26 -11.84 -13.45
CA PHE A 4 -5.93 -10.76 -14.19
C PHE A 4 -6.89 -9.97 -13.29
N PHE A 5 -7.66 -10.66 -12.44
CA PHE A 5 -8.53 -10.00 -11.46
C PHE A 5 -7.75 -9.18 -10.42
N LEU A 6 -6.58 -9.66 -10.01
CA LEU A 6 -5.71 -8.90 -9.09
C LEU A 6 -5.16 -7.63 -9.73
N VAL A 7 -4.72 -7.69 -10.99
CA VAL A 7 -4.32 -6.49 -11.75
C VAL A 7 -5.49 -5.51 -11.85
N LEU A 8 -6.68 -6.02 -12.20
CA LEU A 8 -7.88 -5.20 -12.31
C LEU A 8 -8.21 -4.53 -10.97
N PHE A 9 -8.09 -5.25 -9.86
CA PHE A 9 -8.31 -4.71 -8.52
C PHE A 9 -7.33 -3.59 -8.18
N VAL A 10 -6.02 -3.80 -8.42
CA VAL A 10 -4.99 -2.77 -8.20
C VAL A 10 -5.31 -1.53 -9.02
N LEU A 11 -5.60 -1.68 -10.31
CA LEU A 11 -5.93 -0.54 -11.18
C LEU A 11 -7.19 0.18 -10.73
N LEU A 12 -8.28 -0.55 -10.45
CA LEU A 12 -9.55 0.05 -10.02
C LEU A 12 -9.42 0.78 -8.68
N PHE A 13 -8.68 0.21 -7.72
CA PHE A 13 -8.46 0.86 -6.43
C PHE A 13 -7.57 2.10 -6.57
N SER A 14 -6.54 2.07 -7.41
CA SER A 14 -5.73 3.24 -7.75
C SER A 14 -6.56 4.35 -8.39
N PHE A 15 -7.43 4.01 -9.35
CA PHE A 15 -8.33 4.99 -9.98
C PHE A 15 -9.36 5.55 -8.99
N ALA A 16 -9.97 4.69 -8.16
CA ALA A 16 -10.96 5.12 -7.18
C ALA A 16 -10.36 6.04 -6.11
N SER A 17 -9.19 5.68 -5.59
CA SER A 17 -8.47 6.50 -4.61
C SER A 17 -8.10 7.86 -5.19
N LEU A 18 -7.63 7.92 -6.44
CA LEU A 18 -7.32 9.18 -7.12
C LEU A 18 -8.56 10.04 -7.40
N ALA A 19 -9.66 9.42 -7.86
CA ALA A 19 -10.82 10.15 -8.36
C ALA A 19 -11.87 10.54 -7.30
N VAL A 20 -12.02 9.74 -6.23
CA VAL A 20 -13.13 9.88 -5.27
C VAL A 20 -12.69 10.46 -3.94
N THR A 21 -11.54 10.03 -3.43
CA THR A 21 -11.05 10.42 -2.09
C THR A 21 -9.86 11.38 -2.14
N GLY A 22 -9.34 11.66 -3.33
CA GLY A 22 -8.25 12.59 -3.57
C GLY A 22 -6.87 11.93 -3.60
N TYR A 23 -5.88 12.69 -4.09
CA TYR A 23 -4.50 12.24 -4.29
C TYR A 23 -3.83 11.66 -3.03
N ASP A 24 -4.27 12.13 -1.86
CA ASP A 24 -3.77 11.70 -0.55
C ASP A 24 -3.98 10.19 -0.28
N LYS A 25 -5.19 9.66 -0.44
CA LYS A 25 -5.46 8.23 -0.21
C LYS A 25 -4.80 7.33 -1.25
N PHE A 26 -4.64 7.84 -2.47
CA PHE A 26 -3.85 7.16 -3.49
C PHE A 26 -2.37 7.07 -3.08
N LEU A 27 -1.84 8.11 -2.44
CA LEU A 27 -0.46 8.12 -1.93
C LEU A 27 -0.29 7.09 -0.80
N HIS A 28 -1.21 7.04 0.17
CA HIS A 28 -1.23 6.01 1.23
C HIS A 28 -1.24 4.60 0.63
N TYR A 29 -2.15 4.34 -0.30
CA TYR A 29 -2.23 3.05 -0.99
C TYR A 29 -0.94 2.69 -1.73
N SER A 30 -0.42 3.59 -2.56
CA SER A 30 0.73 3.34 -3.43
C SER A 30 2.04 3.19 -2.66
N VAL A 31 2.25 4.01 -1.62
CA VAL A 31 3.40 3.90 -0.71
C VAL A 31 3.33 2.59 0.06
N SER A 32 2.19 2.23 0.63
CA SER A 32 2.04 0.98 1.40
C SER A 32 2.14 -0.27 0.52
N TYR A 33 1.60 -0.23 -0.71
CA TYR A 33 1.80 -1.28 -1.72
C TYR A 33 3.28 -1.49 -2.04
N THR A 34 3.99 -0.38 -2.24
CA THR A 34 5.41 -0.40 -2.61
C THR A 34 6.30 -0.83 -1.46
N ALA A 35 6.07 -0.26 -0.28
CA ALA A 35 6.76 -0.61 0.96
C ALA A 35 6.63 -2.10 1.22
N PHE A 36 5.43 -2.69 1.12
CA PHE A 36 5.25 -4.12 1.33
C PHE A 36 5.92 -4.95 0.25
N GLY A 37 5.72 -4.61 -1.02
CA GLY A 37 6.30 -5.34 -2.14
C GLY A 37 7.83 -5.42 -2.09
N LEU A 38 8.48 -4.37 -1.61
CA LEU A 38 9.94 -4.31 -1.43
C LEU A 38 10.40 -4.97 -0.13
N SER A 39 9.82 -4.59 1.01
CA SER A 39 10.26 -5.07 2.31
C SER A 39 10.00 -6.57 2.48
N SER A 40 8.91 -7.11 1.94
CA SER A 40 8.64 -8.56 1.96
C SER A 40 9.65 -9.39 1.16
N TYR A 41 10.32 -8.78 0.16
CA TYR A 41 11.41 -9.44 -0.57
C TYR A 41 12.65 -9.63 0.32
N LEU A 42 12.94 -8.67 1.21
CA LEU A 42 14.13 -8.69 2.07
C LEU A 42 13.87 -9.36 3.42
N LEU A 43 12.70 -9.15 4.01
CA LEU A 43 12.36 -9.50 5.39
C LEU A 43 11.33 -10.65 5.49
N GLY A 44 10.91 -11.20 4.35
CA GLY A 44 9.80 -12.15 4.27
C GLY A 44 8.43 -11.49 4.51
N ASP A 45 7.35 -12.25 4.30
CA ASP A 45 5.97 -11.73 4.35
C ASP A 45 5.64 -11.05 5.70
N THR A 46 6.04 -11.68 6.82
CA THR A 46 5.81 -11.13 8.17
C THR A 46 6.61 -9.85 8.40
N GLY A 47 7.89 -9.83 8.02
CA GLY A 47 8.74 -8.65 8.19
C GLY A 47 8.29 -7.49 7.31
N GLY A 48 7.86 -7.78 6.08
CA GLY A 48 7.32 -6.77 5.17
C GLY A 48 5.98 -6.20 5.64
N PHE A 49 5.12 -7.04 6.21
CA PHE A 49 3.88 -6.59 6.85
C PHE A 49 4.18 -5.65 8.02
N LEU A 50 5.02 -6.06 8.96
CA LEU A 50 5.36 -5.26 10.13
C LEU A 50 6.01 -3.92 9.74
N PHE A 51 6.92 -3.94 8.76
CA PHE A 51 7.55 -2.72 8.25
C PHE A 51 6.55 -1.77 7.60
N SER A 52 5.66 -2.28 6.74
CA SER A 52 4.73 -1.41 6.00
C SER A 52 3.61 -0.91 6.89
N ALA A 53 3.09 -1.76 7.77
CA ALA A 53 2.07 -1.38 8.75
C ALA A 53 2.61 -0.34 9.76
N SER A 54 3.89 -0.42 10.14
CA SER A 54 4.48 0.58 11.05
C SER A 54 4.65 1.95 10.39
N LEU A 55 4.80 2.02 9.07
CA LEU A 55 4.80 3.30 8.35
C LEU A 55 3.41 3.96 8.39
N GLY A 56 2.36 3.22 8.01
CA GLY A 56 0.98 3.74 8.00
C GLY A 56 0.49 4.08 9.41
N VAL A 57 0.47 3.09 10.32
CA VAL A 57 0.06 3.28 11.72
C VAL A 57 0.95 4.30 12.42
N GLY A 58 2.27 4.29 12.15
CA GLY A 58 3.21 5.22 12.74
C GLY A 58 2.94 6.67 12.35
N LYS A 59 2.62 6.93 11.07
CA LYS A 59 2.21 8.26 10.59
C LYS A 59 0.95 8.73 11.32
N GLU A 60 -0.08 7.90 11.41
CA GLU A 60 -1.35 8.28 12.07
C GLU A 60 -1.17 8.55 13.57
N VAL A 61 -0.39 7.70 14.26
CA VAL A 61 -0.04 7.92 15.67
C VAL A 61 0.75 9.21 15.83
N TRP A 62 1.68 9.49 14.92
CA TRP A 62 2.45 10.74 14.93
C TRP A 62 1.56 11.97 14.74
N ASP A 63 0.61 11.92 13.80
CA ASP A 63 -0.33 13.02 13.57
C ASP A 63 -1.21 13.27 14.80
N LEU A 64 -1.72 12.19 15.41
CA LEU A 64 -2.52 12.26 16.63
C LEU A 64 -1.75 12.87 17.81
N LEU A 65 -0.47 12.52 17.98
CA LEU A 65 0.34 12.96 19.11
C LEU A 65 0.98 14.34 18.90
N SER A 66 1.38 14.65 17.67
CA SER A 66 2.11 15.89 17.35
C SER A 66 1.18 17.06 17.04
N GLY A 67 -0.07 16.80 16.65
CA GLY A 67 -1.03 17.81 16.20
C GLY A 67 -0.61 18.52 14.90
N LYS A 68 0.40 18.00 14.19
CA LYS A 68 0.89 18.55 12.91
C LYS A 68 0.09 18.06 11.70
N GLY A 69 -0.78 17.07 11.89
CA GLY A 69 -1.69 16.51 10.91
C GLY A 69 -3.02 16.11 11.57
N SER A 70 -3.92 15.55 10.76
CA SER A 70 -5.16 14.93 11.26
C SER A 70 -5.01 13.43 11.12
N ALA A 71 -5.26 12.68 12.20
CA ALA A 71 -5.32 11.25 12.11
C ALA A 71 -6.63 10.83 11.43
N GLU A 72 -6.54 10.06 10.35
CA GLU A 72 -7.67 9.68 9.51
C GLU A 72 -7.75 8.16 9.36
N ILE A 73 -8.93 7.59 9.62
CA ILE A 73 -9.14 6.14 9.52
C ILE A 73 -9.05 5.69 8.06
N GLU A 74 -9.45 6.57 7.14
CA GLU A 74 -9.38 6.36 5.70
C GLU A 74 -7.93 6.14 5.22
N ASP A 75 -6.94 6.78 5.86
CA ASP A 75 -5.51 6.57 5.59
C ASP A 75 -5.08 5.16 5.97
N LEU A 76 -5.48 4.70 7.16
CA LEU A 76 -5.22 3.32 7.58
C LEU A 76 -5.86 2.31 6.63
N ILE A 77 -7.10 2.56 6.18
CA ILE A 77 -7.78 1.68 5.22
C ILE A 77 -7.00 1.64 3.90
N ALA A 78 -6.55 2.79 3.40
CA ALA A 78 -5.76 2.87 2.18
C ALA A 78 -4.41 2.13 2.33
N ASP A 79 -3.74 2.28 3.47
CA ASP A 79 -2.48 1.60 3.78
C ASP A 79 -2.64 0.08 3.81
N PHE A 80 -3.63 -0.42 4.56
CA PHE A 80 -3.89 -1.86 4.63
C PHE A 80 -4.37 -2.43 3.29
N ALA A 81 -5.12 -1.66 2.49
CA ALA A 81 -5.50 -2.05 1.14
C ALA A 81 -4.27 -2.17 0.23
N GLY A 82 -3.30 -1.25 0.34
CA GLY A 82 -2.02 -1.31 -0.37
C GLY A 82 -1.23 -2.57 -0.01
N ILE A 83 -1.07 -2.82 1.28
CA ILE A 83 -0.38 -4.03 1.81
C ILE A 83 -1.05 -5.31 1.31
N ALA A 84 -2.38 -5.41 1.44
CA ALA A 84 -3.12 -6.60 1.03
C ALA A 84 -3.04 -6.84 -0.49
N SER A 85 -3.09 -5.77 -1.27
CA SER A 85 -2.93 -5.82 -2.72
C SER A 85 -1.54 -6.30 -3.12
N ALA A 86 -0.50 -5.76 -2.47
CA ALA A 86 0.88 -6.17 -2.72
C ALA A 86 1.14 -7.61 -2.28
N TYR A 87 0.61 -8.04 -1.13
CA TYR A 87 0.69 -9.44 -0.70
C TYR A 87 0.06 -10.40 -1.71
N SER A 88 -1.11 -10.03 -2.24
CA SER A 88 -1.84 -10.85 -3.20
C SER A 88 -1.16 -10.89 -4.57
N PHE A 89 -0.52 -9.79 -4.99
CA PHE A 89 0.03 -9.63 -6.34
C PHE A 89 1.55 -9.73 -6.41
N ALA A 90 2.28 -8.87 -5.68
CA ALA A 90 3.74 -8.76 -5.72
C ALA A 90 4.43 -10.06 -5.31
N ARG A 91 3.87 -10.83 -4.37
CA ARG A 91 4.37 -12.16 -3.99
C ARG A 91 4.51 -13.11 -5.19
N SER A 92 3.66 -12.96 -6.21
CA SER A 92 3.63 -13.84 -7.38
C SER A 92 4.57 -13.43 -8.51
N LEU A 93 5.28 -12.30 -8.38
CA LEU A 93 6.13 -11.74 -9.44
C LEU A 93 7.59 -12.20 -9.30
N PRO A 94 8.27 -12.54 -10.42
CA PRO A 94 9.69 -12.92 -10.42
C PRO A 94 10.65 -11.72 -10.30
N PHE A 95 10.20 -10.50 -10.62
CA PHE A 95 10.98 -9.25 -10.53
C PHE A 95 10.28 -8.21 -9.65
N ARG A 96 10.00 -8.60 -8.40
CA ARG A 96 9.19 -7.82 -7.45
C ARG A 96 9.61 -6.35 -7.31
N PRO A 97 10.90 -6.01 -7.14
CA PRO A 97 11.28 -4.64 -6.81
C PRO A 97 10.99 -3.63 -7.91
N ILE A 98 11.03 -4.03 -9.18
CA ILE A 98 10.81 -3.12 -10.32
C ILE A 98 9.33 -3.09 -10.69
N LEU A 99 8.66 -4.24 -10.69
CA LEU A 99 7.27 -4.36 -11.13
C LEU A 99 6.26 -3.78 -10.12
N VAL A 100 6.63 -3.72 -8.85
CA VAL A 100 5.79 -3.14 -7.80
C VAL A 100 5.61 -1.63 -7.99
N PHE A 101 6.63 -0.92 -8.52
CA PHE A 101 6.51 0.51 -8.83
C PHE A 101 5.64 0.78 -10.06
N ILE A 102 5.87 0.06 -11.16
CA ILE A 102 5.22 0.30 -12.47
C ILE A 102 3.68 0.20 -12.41
N LEU A 103 3.14 -0.53 -11.44
CA LEU A 103 1.70 -0.75 -11.34
C LEU A 103 0.94 0.37 -10.64
N VAL A 104 1.64 1.21 -9.89
CA VAL A 104 1.04 2.25 -9.07
C VAL A 104 1.63 3.64 -9.34
N PHE A 105 2.74 3.75 -10.06
CA PHE A 105 3.38 5.00 -10.52
C PHE A 105 3.61 4.96 -12.03
#